data_AF-A0A317KLP7-F1
#
_entry.id   AF-A0A317KLP7-F1
#
_cell.length_a   1.000
_cell.length_b   1.000
_cell.length_c   1.000
_cell.angle_alpha   90.00
_cell.angle_beta   90.00
_cell.angle_gamma   90.00
#
_symmetry.space_group_name_H-M   'P 1'
#
loop_
_entity.id
_entity.type
_entity.pdbx_description
1 polymer ?
#
loop_
_entity_poly.entity_id
_entity_poly.type
_entity_poly.pdbx_seq_one_letter_code
_entity_poly.pdbx_strand_id
1 'polypeptide(L)'
;MTETITDPGTGPALRCRYSACRAELAYSGRGRPPEYCPDRRWPGGKTCKQLAADERAAELAAGLDVPLTAYRDATARVLPAVQALSGELAAVVEAMRAVDGSAVARIEEAEAAAVTAVERAQTAEHERDQAVRDARGARAETAAAKEAQRVAERRARDAENEADRVQRDAWRQVADAREAQGRAEAAAGERAQAVITEIQRREAAEARAAELAEQVKTLRGELKDAQTETRKTDKARAAAEQRADRAEATIATVTAERDAARTDVTRLDTALADAGRARDDLTAQLATIREQLAATTARATAAEHAAQTAAAERNAARAELTDVREQLAAITADRDATRAALTEAETARRQAEADLRAERAALADTRRQVDQLHAEVRQAEQDAQVARAEAGRQEATASAATTRAERAEAHAERLQAQLDQLRAGKK
;
A
#
# COMPACT_ATOMS: atom_id res chain seq x y z
N MET A 1 121.62 -55.61 -103.49
CA MET A 1 121.68 -55.19 -104.90
C MET A 1 123.09 -54.66 -105.12
N THR A 2 123.99 -55.51 -105.64
CA THR A 2 124.65 -55.38 -106.98
C THR A 2 125.72 -54.28 -106.98
N GLU A 3 126.96 -54.43 -107.48
CA GLU A 3 127.48 -55.25 -108.58
C GLU A 3 129.03 -55.23 -108.57
N THR A 4 129.61 -56.25 -109.20
CA THR A 4 131.03 -56.54 -109.44
C THR A 4 131.52 -55.89 -110.74
N ILE A 5 132.78 -55.45 -110.86
CA ILE A 5 133.45 -55.24 -112.17
C ILE A 5 134.90 -55.75 -112.14
N THR A 6 135.22 -56.56 -113.17
CA THR A 6 136.51 -57.15 -113.54
C THR A 6 136.80 -56.73 -114.98
N ASP A 7 138.06 -56.48 -115.37
CA ASP A 7 138.44 -56.32 -116.79
C ASP A 7 139.87 -56.87 -117.10
N PRO A 8 140.07 -57.67 -118.18
CA PRO A 8 141.39 -58.09 -118.66
C PRO A 8 141.68 -57.89 -120.18
N GLY A 9 142.95 -57.61 -120.53
CA GLY A 9 143.68 -58.25 -121.65
C GLY A 9 143.86 -57.55 -123.02
N THR A 10 145.11 -57.48 -123.52
CA THR A 10 145.44 -57.35 -124.97
C THR A 10 146.89 -57.80 -125.29
N GLY A 11 147.09 -58.56 -126.37
CA GLY A 11 148.41 -58.97 -126.92
C GLY A 11 148.67 -58.41 -128.34
N PRO A 12 149.92 -58.39 -128.85
CA PRO A 12 150.32 -57.53 -129.98
C PRO A 12 150.12 -58.13 -131.39
N ALA A 13 149.45 -57.39 -132.28
CA ALA A 13 149.25 -57.72 -133.70
C ALA A 13 150.46 -57.35 -134.60
N LEU A 14 150.70 -58.12 -135.68
CA LEU A 14 151.75 -57.88 -136.68
C LEU A 14 151.47 -56.61 -137.50
N ARG A 15 152.46 -55.73 -137.65
CA ARG A 15 152.31 -54.41 -138.32
C ARG A 15 153.31 -54.20 -139.45
N CYS A 16 152.91 -53.38 -140.44
CA CYS A 16 153.74 -52.98 -141.56
C CYS A 16 155.03 -52.29 -141.11
N ARG A 17 156.18 -52.76 -141.64
CA ARG A 17 157.52 -52.29 -141.25
C ARG A 17 157.91 -50.91 -141.74
N TYR A 18 157.14 -50.28 -142.63
CA TYR A 18 157.34 -48.87 -142.96
C TYR A 18 156.77 -48.01 -141.82
N SER A 19 157.62 -47.20 -141.19
CA SER A 19 157.35 -46.51 -139.91
C SER A 19 156.11 -45.61 -139.95
N ALA A 20 155.80 -45.03 -141.11
CA ALA A 20 154.65 -44.17 -141.36
C ALA A 20 153.37 -44.92 -141.75
N CYS A 21 153.44 -46.19 -142.14
CA CYS A 21 152.24 -46.97 -142.50
C CYS A 21 151.63 -47.69 -141.29
N ARG A 22 152.44 -48.48 -140.56
CA ARG A 22 152.08 -49.29 -139.36
C ARG A 22 150.75 -50.06 -139.37
N ALA A 23 150.09 -50.20 -140.51
CA ALA A 23 148.85 -50.93 -140.62
C ALA A 23 149.05 -52.39 -140.20
N GLU A 24 148.06 -52.95 -139.52
CA GLU A 24 148.07 -54.36 -139.13
C GLU A 24 147.98 -55.25 -140.37
N LEU A 25 148.86 -56.25 -140.42
CA LEU A 25 149.00 -57.15 -141.54
C LEU A 25 148.29 -58.46 -141.23
N ALA A 26 147.31 -58.79 -142.06
CA ALA A 26 146.68 -60.10 -142.04
C ALA A 26 147.69 -61.14 -142.55
N TYR A 27 148.08 -62.07 -141.67
CA TYR A 27 148.94 -63.20 -142.01
C TYR A 27 148.19 -64.50 -141.77
N SER A 28 147.91 -65.23 -142.84
CA SER A 28 147.12 -66.48 -142.83
C SER A 28 147.90 -67.70 -142.30
N GLY A 29 149.10 -67.50 -141.74
CA GLY A 29 149.89 -68.57 -141.13
C GLY A 29 150.67 -69.48 -142.10
N ARG A 30 150.44 -69.38 -143.42
CA ARG A 30 151.20 -70.13 -144.44
C ARG A 30 152.08 -69.21 -145.28
N GLY A 31 153.34 -69.60 -145.47
CA GLY A 31 154.33 -68.84 -146.26
C GLY A 31 155.09 -67.79 -145.46
N ARG A 32 156.02 -67.07 -146.09
CA ARG A 32 156.79 -66.03 -145.37
C ARG A 32 155.84 -64.87 -144.99
N PRO A 33 155.79 -64.44 -143.72
CA PRO A 33 154.91 -63.35 -143.31
C PRO A 33 155.14 -62.09 -144.14
N PRO A 34 154.07 -61.42 -144.61
CA PRO A 34 154.21 -60.17 -145.33
C PRO A 34 154.80 -59.13 -144.38
N GLU A 35 155.89 -58.49 -144.78
CA GLU A 35 156.55 -57.45 -143.97
C GLU A 35 156.01 -56.04 -144.30
N TYR A 36 155.33 -55.90 -145.44
CA TYR A 36 154.78 -54.63 -145.95
C TYR A 36 153.38 -54.84 -146.52
N CYS A 37 152.57 -53.77 -146.57
CA CYS A 37 151.25 -53.81 -147.17
C CYS A 37 151.34 -54.06 -148.69
N PRO A 38 150.62 -55.06 -149.25
CA PRO A 38 150.68 -55.38 -150.68
C PRO A 38 149.95 -54.34 -151.55
N ASP A 39 148.79 -53.87 -151.10
CA ASP A 39 147.85 -53.11 -151.94
C ASP A 39 147.93 -51.59 -151.77
N ARG A 40 148.69 -51.11 -150.78
CA ARG A 40 148.78 -49.66 -150.51
C ARG A 40 149.76 -49.00 -151.48
N ARG A 41 149.31 -47.93 -152.14
CA ARG A 41 150.12 -47.08 -153.02
C ARG A 41 150.12 -45.66 -152.49
N TRP A 42 151.29 -45.02 -152.57
CA TRP A 42 151.52 -43.66 -152.12
C TRP A 42 151.61 -42.70 -153.32
N PRO A 43 151.44 -41.38 -153.13
CA PRO A 43 151.54 -40.40 -154.22
C PRO A 43 152.81 -40.63 -155.05
N GLY A 44 152.66 -40.68 -156.38
CA GLY A 44 153.74 -41.08 -157.30
C GLY A 44 153.90 -42.59 -157.52
N GLY A 45 152.95 -43.41 -157.08
CA GLY A 45 152.90 -44.85 -157.37
C GLY A 45 153.85 -45.74 -156.56
N LYS A 46 154.59 -45.17 -155.59
CA LYS A 46 155.56 -45.90 -154.76
C LYS A 46 154.88 -46.84 -153.76
N THR A 47 155.55 -47.96 -153.45
CA THR A 47 155.10 -48.98 -152.48
C THR A 47 155.76 -48.82 -151.11
N CYS A 48 155.13 -49.32 -150.05
CA CYS A 48 155.67 -49.30 -148.68
C CYS A 48 157.06 -49.94 -148.58
N LYS A 49 157.35 -50.96 -149.40
CA LYS A 49 158.65 -51.62 -149.46
C LYS A 49 159.75 -50.70 -150.01
N GLN A 50 159.43 -49.85 -150.99
CA GLN A 50 160.37 -48.90 -151.59
C GLN A 50 160.66 -47.74 -150.62
N LEU A 51 159.63 -47.20 -149.97
CA LEU A 51 159.80 -46.11 -149.00
C LEU A 51 160.58 -46.54 -147.75
N ALA A 52 160.40 -47.78 -147.27
CA ALA A 52 161.18 -48.33 -146.15
C ALA A 52 162.64 -48.65 -146.51
N ALA A 53 162.95 -48.81 -147.79
CA ALA A 53 164.34 -48.95 -148.26
C ALA A 53 165.02 -47.57 -148.32
N ASP A 54 164.31 -46.53 -148.77
CA ASP A 54 164.76 -45.15 -148.75
C ASP A 54 165.05 -44.67 -147.31
N GLU A 55 164.19 -45.05 -146.34
CA GLU A 55 164.35 -44.74 -144.91
C GLU A 55 165.60 -45.41 -144.30
N ARG A 56 165.82 -46.70 -144.58
CA ARG A 56 167.03 -47.40 -144.12
C ARG A 56 168.32 -46.90 -144.77
N ALA A 57 168.26 -46.44 -146.02
CA ALA A 57 169.40 -45.82 -146.68
C ALA A 57 169.75 -44.47 -146.03
N ALA A 58 168.75 -43.72 -145.57
CA ALA A 58 168.95 -42.46 -144.82
C ALA A 58 169.55 -42.69 -143.43
N GLU A 59 169.12 -43.74 -142.71
CA GLU A 59 169.67 -44.10 -141.38
C GLU A 59 171.14 -44.54 -141.44
N LEU A 60 171.53 -45.32 -142.45
CA LEU A 60 172.92 -45.75 -142.67
C LEU A 60 173.83 -44.59 -143.11
N ALA A 61 173.32 -43.64 -143.89
CA ALA A 61 174.06 -42.44 -144.27
C ALA A 61 174.34 -41.50 -143.08
N ALA A 62 173.60 -41.63 -141.98
CA ALA A 62 173.70 -40.78 -140.80
C ALA A 62 174.65 -41.30 -139.70
N GLY A 63 175.31 -42.46 -139.90
CA GLY A 63 176.40 -42.92 -139.03
C GLY A 63 176.02 -43.20 -137.56
N LEU A 64 174.77 -43.58 -137.29
CA LEU A 64 174.14 -43.63 -135.95
C LEU A 64 174.33 -44.94 -135.15
N ASP A 65 175.14 -45.91 -135.60
CA ASP A 65 175.22 -47.24 -134.96
C ASP A 65 176.01 -47.29 -133.63
N VAL A 66 177.02 -46.43 -133.45
CA VAL A 66 177.86 -46.41 -132.23
C VAL A 66 177.18 -45.76 -131.02
N PRO A 67 176.44 -44.63 -131.16
CA PRO A 67 175.75 -44.01 -130.02
C PRO A 67 174.59 -44.84 -129.44
N LEU A 68 173.96 -45.70 -130.25
CA LEU A 68 172.76 -46.46 -129.86
C LEU A 68 173.04 -47.68 -128.97
N THR A 69 174.27 -48.23 -129.05
CA THR A 69 174.69 -49.34 -128.19
C THR A 69 175.03 -48.87 -126.77
N ALA A 70 175.71 -47.72 -126.65
CA ALA A 70 176.02 -47.12 -125.35
C ALA A 70 174.75 -46.74 -124.54
N TYR A 71 173.70 -46.29 -125.22
CA TYR A 71 172.42 -45.97 -124.58
C TYR A 71 171.70 -47.20 -124.02
N ARG A 72 171.78 -48.35 -124.70
CA ARG A 72 171.12 -49.59 -124.26
C ARG A 72 171.76 -50.18 -122.99
N ASP A 73 173.08 -50.12 -122.88
CA ASP A 73 173.81 -50.61 -121.70
C ASP A 73 173.58 -49.74 -120.46
N ALA A 74 173.47 -48.42 -120.63
CA ALA A 74 173.11 -47.52 -119.53
C ALA A 74 171.68 -47.78 -119.03
N THR A 75 170.74 -48.05 -119.96
CA THR A 75 169.33 -48.32 -119.62
C THR A 75 169.17 -49.66 -118.90
N ALA A 76 169.94 -50.69 -119.26
CA ALA A 76 169.88 -52.00 -118.64
C ALA A 76 170.27 -52.01 -117.15
N ARG A 77 171.11 -51.06 -116.69
CA ARG A 77 171.49 -50.94 -115.27
C ARG A 77 170.49 -50.18 -114.42
N VAL A 78 169.77 -49.23 -115.00
CA VAL A 78 168.88 -48.31 -114.25
C VAL A 78 167.47 -48.86 -114.15
N LEU A 79 166.99 -49.60 -115.15
CA LEU A 79 165.62 -50.10 -115.20
C LEU A 79 165.21 -50.99 -114.01
N PRO A 80 166.06 -51.92 -113.50
CA PRO A 80 165.69 -52.74 -112.34
C PRO A 80 165.51 -51.91 -111.05
N ALA A 81 166.33 -50.86 -110.86
CA ALA A 81 166.22 -49.98 -109.70
C ALA A 81 164.93 -49.14 -109.74
N VAL A 82 164.53 -48.66 -110.92
CA VAL A 82 163.27 -47.93 -111.11
C VAL A 82 162.05 -48.85 -110.93
N GLN A 83 162.13 -50.11 -111.41
CA GLN A 83 161.07 -51.10 -111.20
C GLN A 83 160.89 -51.46 -109.73
N ALA A 84 161.99 -51.65 -108.98
CA ALA A 84 161.95 -51.87 -107.53
C ALA A 84 161.31 -50.68 -106.79
N LEU A 85 161.73 -49.45 -107.13
CA LEU A 85 161.15 -48.24 -106.54
C LEU A 85 159.65 -48.11 -106.86
N SER A 86 159.22 -48.50 -108.07
CA SER A 86 157.80 -48.49 -108.44
C SER A 86 156.97 -49.50 -107.65
N GLY A 87 157.55 -50.66 -107.31
CA GLY A 87 156.92 -51.68 -106.47
C GLY A 87 156.76 -51.21 -105.03
N GLU A 88 157.78 -50.56 -104.46
CA GLU A 88 157.70 -49.95 -103.13
C GLU A 88 156.68 -48.82 -103.08
N LEU A 89 156.65 -47.94 -104.10
CA LEU A 89 155.67 -46.86 -104.17
C LEU A 89 154.24 -47.39 -104.28
N ALA A 90 154.01 -48.46 -105.05
CA ALA A 90 152.71 -49.11 -105.15
C ALA A 90 152.28 -49.72 -103.79
N ALA A 91 153.20 -50.34 -103.05
CA ALA A 91 152.92 -50.86 -101.71
C ALA A 91 152.56 -49.76 -100.71
N VAL A 92 153.22 -48.60 -100.77
CA VAL A 92 152.89 -47.44 -99.92
C VAL A 92 151.50 -46.88 -100.27
N VAL A 93 151.16 -46.78 -101.56
CA VAL A 93 149.84 -46.29 -102.00
C VAL A 93 148.73 -47.25 -101.53
N GLU A 94 148.94 -48.56 -101.62
CA GLU A 94 147.97 -49.54 -101.10
C GLU A 94 147.86 -49.51 -99.57
N ALA A 95 148.97 -49.32 -98.85
CA ALA A 95 148.94 -49.13 -97.41
C ALA A 95 148.16 -47.85 -97.02
N MET A 96 148.35 -46.75 -97.75
CA MET A 96 147.58 -45.51 -97.53
C MET A 96 146.10 -45.71 -97.82
N ARG A 97 145.73 -46.40 -98.92
CA ARG A 97 144.33 -46.74 -99.22
C ARG A 97 143.69 -47.63 -98.15
N ALA A 98 144.45 -48.59 -97.62
CA ALA A 98 143.98 -49.44 -96.52
C ALA A 98 143.77 -48.63 -95.23
N VAL A 99 144.66 -47.68 -94.92
CA VAL A 99 144.51 -46.78 -93.78
C VAL A 99 143.29 -45.88 -93.95
N ASP A 100 143.11 -45.25 -95.12
CA ASP A 100 141.95 -44.43 -95.43
C ASP A 100 140.65 -45.25 -95.35
N GLY A 101 140.61 -46.44 -95.94
CA GLY A 101 139.47 -47.35 -95.84
C GLY A 101 139.16 -47.75 -94.38
N SER A 102 140.20 -48.01 -93.57
CA SER A 102 140.02 -48.32 -92.14
C SER A 102 139.55 -47.13 -91.29
N ALA A 103 139.93 -45.91 -91.67
CA ALA A 103 139.53 -44.70 -90.98
C ALA A 103 138.06 -44.38 -91.29
N VAL A 104 137.67 -44.48 -92.56
CA VAL A 104 136.28 -44.30 -93.00
C VAL A 104 135.37 -45.35 -92.34
N ALA A 105 135.74 -46.63 -92.34
CA ALA A 105 134.95 -47.68 -91.70
C ALA A 105 134.75 -47.46 -90.19
N ARG A 106 135.77 -46.96 -89.48
CA ARG A 106 135.66 -46.62 -88.06
C ARG A 106 134.78 -45.40 -87.80
N ILE A 107 134.78 -44.43 -88.72
CA ILE A 107 133.89 -43.27 -88.64
C ILE A 107 132.44 -43.72 -88.87
N GLU A 108 132.17 -44.52 -89.90
CA GLU A 108 130.84 -45.06 -90.17
C GLU A 108 130.31 -45.90 -89.01
N GLU A 109 131.15 -46.75 -88.41
CA GLU A 109 130.77 -47.55 -87.23
C GLU A 109 130.49 -46.66 -86.00
N ALA A 110 131.32 -45.63 -85.77
CA ALA A 110 131.11 -44.68 -84.68
C ALA A 110 129.84 -43.82 -84.87
N GLU A 111 129.55 -43.40 -86.10
CA GLU A 111 128.33 -42.66 -86.43
C GLU A 111 127.08 -43.53 -86.26
N ALA A 112 127.11 -44.79 -86.72
CA ALA A 112 126.02 -45.74 -86.52
C ALA A 112 125.77 -46.01 -85.02
N ALA A 113 126.84 -46.17 -84.24
CA ALA A 113 126.75 -46.34 -82.79
C ALA A 113 126.17 -45.08 -82.10
N ALA A 114 126.57 -43.89 -82.54
CA ALA A 114 126.06 -42.61 -82.02
C ALA A 114 124.57 -42.43 -82.32
N VAL A 115 124.12 -42.71 -83.54
CA VAL A 115 122.69 -42.66 -83.92
C VAL A 115 121.89 -43.62 -83.05
N THR A 116 122.34 -44.87 -82.90
CA THR A 116 121.66 -45.87 -82.06
C THR A 116 121.62 -45.46 -80.58
N ALA A 117 122.63 -44.74 -80.10
CA ALA A 117 122.64 -44.22 -78.72
C ALA A 117 121.66 -43.06 -78.54
N VAL A 118 121.55 -42.16 -79.52
CA VAL A 118 120.60 -41.04 -79.51
C VAL A 118 119.16 -41.54 -79.58
N GLU A 119 118.85 -42.52 -80.44
CA GLU A 119 117.51 -43.11 -80.53
C GLU A 119 117.09 -43.78 -79.22
N ARG A 120 118.03 -44.49 -78.56
CA ARG A 120 117.79 -45.07 -77.23
C ARG A 120 117.53 -44.00 -76.17
N ALA A 121 118.28 -42.89 -76.20
CA ALA A 121 118.07 -41.78 -75.27
C ALA A 121 116.70 -41.11 -75.48
N GLN A 122 116.33 -40.84 -76.73
CA GLN A 122 115.03 -40.25 -77.08
C GLN A 122 113.85 -41.15 -76.68
N THR A 123 113.99 -42.47 -76.88
CA THR A 123 112.98 -43.44 -76.46
C THR A 123 112.82 -43.43 -74.94
N ALA A 124 113.92 -43.45 -74.19
CA ALA A 124 113.89 -43.40 -72.73
C ALA A 124 113.29 -42.08 -72.19
N GLU A 125 113.57 -40.95 -72.84
CA GLU A 125 112.94 -39.67 -72.49
C GLU A 125 111.44 -39.66 -72.75
N HIS A 126 111.00 -40.23 -73.89
CA HIS A 126 109.59 -40.34 -74.21
C HIS A 126 108.84 -41.20 -73.20
N GLU A 127 109.41 -42.36 -72.83
CA GLU A 127 108.86 -43.26 -71.82
C GLU A 127 108.79 -42.59 -70.44
N ARG A 128 109.83 -41.86 -70.04
CA ARG A 128 109.84 -41.10 -68.78
C ARG A 128 108.74 -40.05 -68.76
N ASP A 129 108.60 -39.28 -69.84
CA ASP A 129 107.60 -38.22 -69.91
C ASP A 129 106.17 -38.78 -69.94
N GLN A 130 105.97 -39.93 -70.58
CA GLN A 130 104.72 -40.67 -70.51
C GLN A 130 104.41 -41.12 -69.09
N ALA A 131 105.36 -41.77 -68.39
CA ALA A 131 105.18 -42.20 -67.02
C ALA A 131 104.88 -41.02 -66.05
N VAL A 132 105.48 -39.85 -66.28
CA VAL A 132 105.19 -38.63 -65.51
C VAL A 132 103.77 -38.13 -65.76
N ARG A 133 103.29 -38.15 -67.01
CA ARG A 133 101.90 -37.79 -67.34
C ARG A 133 100.91 -38.75 -66.69
N ASP A 134 101.16 -40.05 -66.78
CA ASP A 134 100.30 -41.09 -66.20
C ASP A 134 100.25 -40.97 -64.68
N ALA A 135 101.39 -40.76 -64.02
CA ALA A 135 101.46 -40.54 -62.57
C ALA A 135 100.71 -39.26 -62.13
N ARG A 136 100.75 -38.18 -62.94
CA ARG A 136 99.95 -36.97 -62.68
C ARG A 136 98.46 -37.22 -62.86
N GLY A 137 98.07 -37.98 -63.90
CA GLY A 137 96.70 -38.41 -64.15
C GLY A 137 96.13 -39.20 -62.96
N ALA A 138 96.82 -40.25 -62.54
CA ALA A 138 96.39 -41.09 -61.42
C ALA A 138 96.26 -40.31 -60.09
N ARG A 139 97.16 -39.34 -59.84
CA ARG A 139 97.07 -38.47 -58.66
C ARG A 139 95.86 -37.53 -58.72
N ALA A 140 95.58 -36.96 -59.89
CA ALA A 140 94.42 -36.09 -60.10
C ALA A 140 93.11 -36.88 -59.93
N GLU A 141 93.02 -38.09 -60.48
CA GLU A 141 91.87 -38.99 -60.32
C GLU A 141 91.65 -39.38 -58.86
N THR A 142 92.73 -39.73 -58.13
CA THR A 142 92.63 -40.05 -56.69
C THR A 142 92.16 -38.85 -55.88
N ALA A 143 92.62 -37.64 -56.20
CA ALA A 143 92.17 -36.42 -55.54
C ALA A 143 90.70 -36.11 -55.84
N ALA A 144 90.28 -36.26 -57.09
CA ALA A 144 88.89 -36.07 -57.51
C ALA A 144 87.96 -37.09 -56.83
N ALA A 145 88.35 -38.36 -56.75
CA ALA A 145 87.60 -39.41 -56.06
C ALA A 145 87.43 -39.10 -54.56
N LYS A 146 88.50 -38.66 -53.88
CA LYS A 146 88.44 -38.27 -52.46
C LYS A 146 87.56 -37.06 -52.22
N GLU A 147 87.58 -36.05 -53.10
CA GLU A 147 86.71 -34.89 -52.96
C GLU A 147 85.25 -35.24 -53.26
N ALA A 148 84.99 -36.09 -54.26
CA ALA A 148 83.65 -36.61 -54.53
C ALA A 148 83.10 -37.40 -53.33
N GLN A 149 83.93 -38.22 -52.68
CA GLN A 149 83.55 -38.92 -51.45
C GLN A 149 83.20 -37.93 -50.32
N ARG A 150 84.03 -36.90 -50.09
CA ARG A 150 83.75 -35.88 -49.05
C ARG A 150 82.48 -35.09 -49.32
N VAL A 151 82.20 -34.77 -50.59
CA VAL A 151 80.95 -34.11 -51.00
C VAL A 151 79.76 -35.03 -50.76
N ALA A 152 79.87 -36.32 -51.07
CA ALA A 152 78.82 -37.30 -50.82
C ALA A 152 78.57 -37.48 -49.31
N GLU A 153 79.61 -37.57 -48.49
CA GLU A 153 79.50 -37.66 -47.03
C GLU A 153 78.86 -36.41 -46.41
N ARG A 154 79.20 -35.20 -46.89
CA ARG A 154 78.55 -33.97 -46.45
C ARG A 154 77.06 -33.97 -46.80
N ARG A 155 76.71 -34.33 -48.04
CA ARG A 155 75.30 -34.43 -48.47
C ARG A 155 74.52 -35.47 -47.67
N ALA A 156 75.13 -36.60 -47.32
CA ALA A 156 74.51 -37.61 -46.48
C ALA A 156 74.22 -37.08 -45.07
N ARG A 157 75.20 -36.43 -44.43
CA ARG A 157 75.01 -35.82 -43.10
C ARG A 157 73.98 -34.69 -43.11
N ASP A 158 73.99 -33.85 -44.15
CA ASP A 158 73.01 -32.77 -44.28
C ASP A 158 71.59 -33.34 -44.47
N ALA A 159 71.44 -34.43 -45.22
CA ALA A 159 70.17 -35.13 -45.38
C ALA A 159 69.69 -35.79 -44.08
N GLU A 160 70.59 -36.41 -43.30
CA GLU A 160 70.27 -36.97 -41.98
C GLU A 160 69.85 -35.88 -40.99
N ASN A 161 70.61 -34.78 -40.91
CA ASN A 161 70.28 -33.65 -40.05
C ASN A 161 68.94 -33.00 -40.42
N GLU A 162 68.62 -32.94 -41.71
CA GLU A 162 67.34 -32.44 -42.19
C GLU A 162 66.19 -33.40 -41.84
N ALA A 163 66.39 -34.71 -42.01
CA ALA A 163 65.41 -35.72 -41.62
C ALA A 163 65.12 -35.67 -40.11
N ASP A 164 66.15 -35.54 -39.27
CA ASP A 164 66.02 -35.41 -37.82
C ASP A 164 65.31 -34.10 -37.41
N ARG A 165 65.52 -33.02 -38.16
CA ARG A 165 64.83 -31.74 -37.93
C ARG A 165 63.35 -31.87 -38.27
N VAL A 166 63.04 -32.39 -39.47
CA VAL A 166 61.67 -32.64 -39.92
C VAL A 166 60.93 -33.58 -38.97
N GLN A 167 61.59 -34.65 -38.51
CA GLN A 167 61.00 -35.57 -37.54
C GLN A 167 60.73 -34.88 -36.20
N ARG A 168 61.67 -34.10 -35.65
CA ARG A 168 61.46 -33.35 -34.40
C ARG A 168 60.35 -32.31 -34.53
N ASP A 169 60.29 -31.60 -35.65
CA ASP A 169 59.25 -30.60 -35.90
C ASP A 169 57.88 -31.25 -36.10
N ALA A 170 57.80 -32.41 -36.75
CA ALA A 170 56.58 -33.21 -36.83
C ALA A 170 56.12 -33.70 -35.45
N TRP A 171 57.04 -34.17 -34.59
CA TRP A 171 56.70 -34.55 -33.22
C TRP A 171 56.24 -33.37 -32.37
N ARG A 172 56.86 -32.19 -32.53
CA ARG A 172 56.38 -30.96 -31.89
C ARG A 172 54.99 -30.57 -32.38
N GLN A 173 54.75 -30.60 -33.69
CA GLN A 173 53.42 -30.32 -34.24
C GLN A 173 52.35 -31.30 -33.72
N VAL A 174 52.67 -32.59 -33.58
CA VAL A 174 51.76 -33.57 -32.98
C VAL A 174 51.54 -33.31 -31.49
N ALA A 175 52.57 -32.93 -30.75
CA ALA A 175 52.45 -32.57 -29.34
C ALA A 175 51.62 -31.30 -29.15
N ASP A 176 51.90 -30.25 -29.92
CA ASP A 176 51.17 -28.98 -29.91
C ASP A 176 49.72 -29.17 -30.33
N ALA A 177 49.45 -30.02 -31.34
CA ALA A 177 48.09 -30.35 -31.77
C ALA A 177 47.34 -31.13 -30.69
N ARG A 178 47.99 -32.06 -29.97
CA ARG A 178 47.38 -32.78 -28.84
C ARG A 178 47.14 -31.88 -27.64
N GLU A 179 48.05 -30.95 -27.35
CA GLU A 179 47.88 -29.96 -26.29
C GLU A 179 46.76 -28.97 -26.64
N ALA A 180 46.70 -28.52 -27.89
CA ALA A 180 45.61 -27.69 -28.40
C ALA A 180 44.26 -28.43 -28.36
N GLN A 181 44.23 -29.72 -28.74
CA GLN A 181 43.05 -30.56 -28.61
C GLN A 181 42.63 -30.72 -27.14
N GLY A 182 43.55 -31.00 -26.24
CA GLY A 182 43.28 -31.09 -24.80
C GLY A 182 42.75 -29.78 -24.21
N ARG A 183 43.31 -28.62 -24.63
CA ARG A 183 42.76 -27.31 -24.27
C ARG A 183 41.37 -27.06 -24.85
N ALA A 184 41.12 -27.50 -26.08
CA ALA A 184 39.80 -27.36 -26.71
C ALA A 184 38.75 -28.25 -26.04
N GLU A 185 39.11 -29.47 -25.65
CA GLU A 185 38.26 -30.41 -24.90
C GLU A 185 38.01 -29.91 -23.47
N ALA A 186 39.03 -29.39 -22.78
CA ALA A 186 38.86 -28.75 -21.48
C ALA A 186 37.95 -27.52 -21.56
N ALA A 187 38.16 -26.64 -22.55
CA ALA A 187 37.29 -25.48 -22.78
C ALA A 187 35.86 -25.90 -23.20
N ALA A 188 35.70 -27.01 -23.92
CA ALA A 188 34.39 -27.57 -24.23
C ALA A 188 33.70 -28.14 -22.98
N GLY A 189 34.44 -28.81 -22.10
CA GLY A 189 33.97 -29.28 -20.80
C GLY A 189 33.56 -28.14 -19.87
N GLU A 190 34.37 -27.07 -19.78
CA GLU A 190 34.04 -25.86 -19.02
C GLU A 190 32.79 -25.15 -19.58
N ARG A 191 32.66 -25.05 -20.91
CA ARG A 191 31.45 -24.50 -21.55
C ARG A 191 30.22 -25.36 -21.27
N ALA A 192 30.34 -26.69 -21.34
CA ALA A 192 29.26 -27.60 -21.02
C ALA A 192 28.84 -27.47 -19.55
N GLN A 193 29.81 -27.41 -18.63
CA GLN A 193 29.55 -27.22 -17.20
C GLN A 193 28.92 -25.86 -16.90
N ALA A 194 29.34 -24.80 -17.60
CA ALA A 194 28.75 -23.46 -17.49
C ALA A 194 27.29 -23.47 -17.98
N VAL A 195 26.98 -24.15 -19.08
CA VAL A 195 25.62 -24.32 -19.58
C VAL A 195 24.75 -25.11 -18.59
N ILE A 196 25.26 -26.21 -18.03
CA ILE A 196 24.54 -26.99 -17.00
C ILE A 196 24.25 -26.12 -15.76
N THR A 197 25.24 -25.36 -15.29
CA THR A 197 25.09 -24.46 -14.15
C THR A 197 24.07 -23.36 -14.42
N GLU A 198 24.04 -22.83 -15.65
CA GLU A 198 23.09 -21.81 -16.06
C GLU A 198 21.66 -22.37 -16.21
N ILE A 199 21.51 -23.59 -16.73
CA ILE A 199 20.22 -24.30 -16.76
C ILE A 199 19.70 -24.49 -15.32
N GLN A 200 20.54 -24.98 -14.40
CA GLN A 200 20.16 -25.14 -12.99
C GLN A 200 19.77 -23.81 -12.33
N ARG A 201 20.47 -22.71 -12.67
CA ARG A 201 20.11 -21.37 -12.21
C ARG A 201 18.74 -20.91 -12.73
N ARG A 202 18.45 -21.19 -14.01
CA ARG A 202 17.15 -20.87 -14.61
C ARG A 202 16.03 -21.70 -14.01
N GLU A 203 16.22 -23.00 -13.88
CA GLU A 203 15.25 -23.89 -13.22
C GLU A 203 14.99 -23.46 -11.77
N ALA A 204 16.03 -23.08 -11.03
CA ALA A 204 15.87 -22.56 -9.67
C ALA A 204 15.16 -21.19 -9.65
N ALA A 205 15.38 -20.33 -10.65
CA ALA A 205 14.69 -19.06 -10.78
C ALA A 205 13.20 -19.24 -11.15
N GLU A 206 12.90 -20.17 -12.06
CA GLU A 206 11.54 -20.53 -12.47
C GLU A 206 10.77 -21.18 -11.31
N ALA A 207 11.40 -22.06 -10.55
CA ALA A 207 10.81 -22.65 -9.34
C ALA A 207 10.45 -21.57 -8.31
N ARG A 208 11.36 -20.61 -8.05
CA ARG A 208 11.08 -19.47 -7.16
C ARG A 208 9.97 -18.57 -7.72
N ALA A 209 9.92 -18.36 -9.03
CA ALA A 209 8.87 -17.58 -9.66
C ALA A 209 7.50 -18.24 -9.53
N ALA A 210 7.43 -19.57 -9.70
CA ALA A 210 6.20 -20.34 -9.49
C ALA A 210 5.76 -20.32 -8.02
N GLU A 211 6.70 -20.45 -7.08
CA GLU A 211 6.44 -20.36 -5.64
C GLU A 211 5.90 -18.97 -5.27
N LEU A 212 6.55 -17.90 -5.75
CA LEU A 212 6.08 -16.53 -5.54
C LEU A 212 4.70 -16.29 -6.16
N ALA A 213 4.40 -16.90 -7.32
CA ALA A 213 3.08 -16.80 -7.95
C ALA A 213 1.98 -17.45 -7.09
N GLU A 214 2.24 -18.63 -6.51
CA GLU A 214 1.31 -19.26 -5.57
C GLU A 214 1.21 -18.48 -4.25
N GLN A 215 2.31 -17.93 -3.72
CA GLN A 215 2.27 -17.05 -2.55
C GLN A 215 1.40 -15.80 -2.81
N VAL A 216 1.55 -15.15 -3.97
CA VAL A 216 0.71 -14.00 -4.37
C VAL A 216 -0.76 -14.40 -4.50
N LYS A 217 -1.06 -15.60 -5.01
CA LYS A 217 -2.42 -16.12 -5.13
C LYS A 217 -3.04 -16.39 -3.76
N THR A 218 -2.30 -17.00 -2.84
CA THR A 218 -2.71 -17.22 -1.45
C THR A 218 -2.96 -15.89 -0.74
N LEU A 219 -2.02 -14.94 -0.82
CA LEU A 219 -2.17 -13.60 -0.24
C LEU A 219 -3.37 -12.84 -0.82
N ARG A 220 -3.69 -13.01 -2.11
CA ARG A 220 -4.92 -12.45 -2.71
C ARG A 220 -6.19 -13.09 -2.14
N GLY A 221 -6.16 -14.40 -1.87
CA GLY A 221 -7.23 -15.11 -1.19
C GLY A 221 -7.44 -14.57 0.22
N GLU A 222 -6.36 -14.54 1.02
CA GLU A 222 -6.36 -14.00 2.38
C GLU A 222 -6.81 -12.53 2.43
N LEU A 223 -6.37 -11.69 1.49
CA LEU A 223 -6.81 -10.29 1.39
C LEU A 223 -8.32 -10.19 1.10
N LYS A 224 -8.85 -11.05 0.23
CA LYS A 224 -10.29 -11.08 -0.08
C LYS A 224 -11.11 -11.54 1.13
N ASP A 225 -10.60 -12.52 1.86
CA ASP A 225 -11.24 -13.02 3.09
C ASP A 225 -11.20 -11.93 4.18
N ALA A 226 -10.05 -11.28 4.39
CA ALA A 226 -9.91 -10.16 5.32
C ALA A 226 -10.81 -8.96 4.95
N GLN A 227 -10.95 -8.64 3.66
CA GLN A 227 -11.90 -7.63 3.18
C GLN A 227 -13.36 -8.03 3.45
N THR A 228 -13.67 -9.32 3.31
CA THR A 228 -15.01 -9.84 3.60
C THR A 228 -15.32 -9.77 5.09
N GLU A 229 -14.37 -10.14 5.95
CA GLU A 229 -14.50 -9.99 7.40
C GLU A 229 -14.61 -8.53 7.82
N THR A 230 -13.81 -7.62 7.23
CA THR A 230 -13.93 -6.18 7.49
C THR A 230 -15.32 -5.65 7.14
N ARG A 231 -15.88 -6.07 5.99
CA ARG A 231 -17.26 -5.70 5.63
C ARG A 231 -18.31 -6.28 6.59
N LYS A 232 -18.08 -7.47 7.14
CA LYS A 232 -18.97 -8.07 8.15
C LYS A 232 -18.89 -7.30 9.46
N THR A 233 -17.69 -6.94 9.92
CA THR A 233 -17.50 -6.17 11.14
C THR A 233 -18.04 -4.76 11.02
N ASP A 234 -17.86 -4.09 9.88
CA ASP A 234 -18.45 -2.77 9.59
C ASP A 234 -19.98 -2.81 9.61
N LYS A 235 -20.58 -3.84 9.00
CA LYS A 235 -22.04 -4.06 9.08
C LYS A 235 -22.51 -4.32 10.51
N ALA A 236 -21.77 -5.12 11.27
CA ALA A 236 -22.09 -5.40 12.68
C ALA A 236 -21.98 -4.14 13.54
N ARG A 237 -20.97 -3.30 13.29
CA ARG A 237 -20.78 -2.00 13.94
C ARG A 237 -21.92 -1.04 13.62
N ALA A 238 -22.27 -0.86 12.34
CA ALA A 238 -23.39 -0.01 11.95
C ALA A 238 -24.71 -0.48 12.56
N ALA A 239 -24.94 -1.80 12.65
CA ALA A 239 -26.12 -2.35 13.31
C ALA A 239 -26.10 -2.18 14.84
N ALA A 240 -24.92 -2.07 15.46
CA ALA A 240 -24.76 -1.79 16.89
C ALA A 240 -24.97 -0.30 17.18
N GLU A 241 -24.40 0.59 16.37
CA GLU A 241 -24.63 2.05 16.43
C GLU A 241 -26.13 2.35 16.28
N GLN A 242 -26.80 1.77 15.28
CA GLN A 242 -28.24 1.95 15.11
C GLN A 242 -29.07 1.42 16.30
N ARG A 243 -28.60 0.36 16.99
CA ARG A 243 -29.24 -0.13 18.22
C ARG A 243 -29.01 0.82 19.40
N ALA A 244 -27.83 1.41 19.49
CA ALA A 244 -27.52 2.44 20.49
C ALA A 244 -28.41 3.67 20.29
N ASP A 245 -28.50 4.20 19.06
CA ASP A 245 -29.36 5.35 18.74
C ASP A 245 -30.83 5.10 19.10
N ARG A 246 -31.35 3.91 18.78
CA ARG A 246 -32.72 3.52 19.17
C ARG A 246 -32.89 3.42 20.68
N ALA A 247 -31.88 2.89 21.39
CA ALA A 247 -31.91 2.80 22.84
C ALA A 247 -31.89 4.18 23.48
N GLU A 248 -31.05 5.10 22.99
CA GLU A 248 -31.01 6.50 23.43
C GLU A 248 -32.34 7.22 23.18
N ALA A 249 -32.94 7.05 21.99
CA ALA A 249 -34.26 7.60 21.69
C ALA A 249 -35.34 7.04 22.63
N THR A 250 -35.29 5.74 22.95
CA THR A 250 -36.21 5.10 23.90
C THR A 250 -36.03 5.67 25.30
N ILE A 251 -34.79 5.82 25.77
CA ILE A 251 -34.46 6.42 27.07
C ILE A 251 -34.98 7.87 27.15
N ALA A 252 -34.81 8.66 26.09
CA ALA A 252 -35.30 10.02 26.03
C ALA A 252 -36.84 10.08 26.15
N THR A 253 -37.55 9.22 25.42
CA THR A 253 -39.02 9.11 25.50
C THR A 253 -39.48 8.70 26.91
N VAL A 254 -38.90 7.63 27.47
CA VAL A 254 -39.25 7.17 28.83
C VAL A 254 -38.93 8.24 29.88
N THR A 255 -37.86 8.99 29.70
CA THR A 255 -37.51 10.11 30.58
C THR A 255 -38.54 11.23 30.52
N ALA A 256 -38.98 11.60 29.31
CA ALA A 256 -40.04 12.59 29.12
C ALA A 256 -41.38 12.13 29.70
N GLU A 257 -41.77 10.87 29.49
CA GLU A 257 -42.97 10.27 30.08
C GLU A 257 -42.92 10.27 31.61
N ARG A 258 -41.78 9.90 32.19
CA ARG A 258 -41.56 9.95 33.64
C ARG A 258 -41.70 11.36 34.19
N ASP A 259 -41.14 12.35 33.53
CA ASP A 259 -41.16 13.74 34.00
C ASP A 259 -42.56 14.37 33.83
N ALA A 260 -43.30 14.00 32.78
CA ALA A 260 -44.72 14.31 32.63
C ALA A 260 -45.55 13.69 33.76
N ALA A 261 -45.35 12.39 34.05
CA ALA A 261 -46.03 11.70 35.14
C ALA A 261 -45.74 12.33 36.51
N ARG A 262 -44.49 12.76 36.77
CA ARG A 262 -44.15 13.50 38.01
C ARG A 262 -44.87 14.84 38.11
N THR A 263 -45.02 15.55 37.00
CA THR A 263 -45.79 16.80 36.93
C THR A 263 -47.25 16.54 37.23
N ASP A 264 -47.83 15.47 36.68
CA ASP A 264 -49.20 15.05 36.95
C ASP A 264 -49.43 14.66 38.41
N VAL A 265 -48.50 13.92 39.03
CA VAL A 265 -48.55 13.60 40.47
C VAL A 265 -48.57 14.88 41.30
N THR A 266 -47.67 15.82 41.02
CA THR A 266 -47.61 17.12 41.74
C THR A 266 -48.91 17.90 41.60
N ARG A 267 -49.51 17.90 40.40
CA ARG A 267 -50.81 18.52 40.12
C ARG A 267 -51.94 17.85 40.91
N LEU A 268 -51.96 16.52 40.96
CA LEU A 268 -52.95 15.75 41.72
C LEU A 268 -52.81 15.96 43.23
N ASP A 269 -51.59 16.02 43.77
CA ASP A 269 -51.35 16.33 45.18
C ASP A 269 -51.86 17.72 45.55
N THR A 270 -51.64 18.70 44.67
CA THR A 270 -52.17 20.06 44.85
C THR A 270 -53.70 20.07 44.82
N ALA A 271 -54.31 19.39 43.85
CA ALA A 271 -55.77 19.27 43.75
C ALA A 271 -56.38 18.55 44.97
N LEU A 272 -55.70 17.54 45.51
CA LEU A 272 -56.12 16.82 46.70
C LEU A 272 -56.04 17.72 47.95
N ALA A 273 -54.98 18.51 48.09
CA ALA A 273 -54.84 19.49 49.16
C ALA A 273 -55.93 20.58 49.09
N ASP A 274 -56.25 21.06 47.89
CA ASP A 274 -57.34 22.01 47.65
C ASP A 274 -58.71 21.43 48.00
N ALA A 275 -58.96 20.19 47.57
CA ALA A 275 -60.18 19.47 47.93
C ALA A 275 -60.29 19.25 49.45
N GLY A 276 -59.18 18.95 50.13
CA GLY A 276 -59.10 18.86 51.58
C GLY A 276 -59.48 20.18 52.27
N ARG A 277 -58.92 21.30 51.81
CA ARG A 277 -59.25 22.64 52.31
C ARG A 277 -60.73 22.99 52.08
N ALA A 278 -61.26 22.70 50.89
CA ALA A 278 -62.67 22.95 50.58
C ALA A 278 -63.61 22.11 51.47
N ARG A 279 -63.27 20.85 51.74
CA ARG A 279 -64.02 20.00 52.66
C ARG A 279 -64.01 20.55 54.09
N ASP A 280 -62.85 21.00 54.57
CA ASP A 280 -62.71 21.54 55.92
C ASP A 280 -63.49 22.85 56.07
N ASP A 281 -63.47 23.72 55.04
CA ASP A 281 -64.28 24.93 54.98
C ASP A 281 -65.79 24.61 54.99
N LEU A 282 -66.26 23.68 54.16
CA LEU A 282 -67.64 23.20 54.18
C LEU A 282 -68.05 22.61 55.54
N THR A 283 -67.12 21.93 56.22
CA THR A 283 -67.34 21.38 57.56
C THR A 283 -67.52 22.50 58.59
N ALA A 284 -66.71 23.56 58.53
CA ALA A 284 -66.83 24.74 59.38
C ALA A 284 -68.13 25.53 59.08
N GLN A 285 -68.50 25.68 57.81
CA GLN A 285 -69.77 26.28 57.40
C GLN A 285 -70.96 25.48 57.94
N LEU A 286 -70.95 24.15 57.84
CA LEU A 286 -71.99 23.29 58.39
C LEU A 286 -72.09 23.39 59.92
N ALA A 287 -70.97 23.49 60.63
CA ALA A 287 -70.96 23.71 62.08
C ALA A 287 -71.63 25.06 62.44
N THR A 288 -71.27 26.12 61.71
CA THR A 288 -71.86 27.46 61.87
C THR A 288 -73.36 27.45 61.60
N ILE A 289 -73.81 26.82 60.52
CA ILE A 289 -75.23 26.70 60.18
C ILE A 289 -75.99 25.90 61.26
N ARG A 290 -75.41 24.82 61.79
CA ARG A 290 -76.01 24.06 62.90
C ARG A 290 -76.17 24.90 64.16
N GLU A 291 -75.17 25.71 64.50
CA GLU A 291 -75.25 26.62 65.65
C GLU A 291 -76.29 27.73 65.43
N GLN A 292 -76.34 28.32 64.23
CA GLN A 292 -77.37 29.28 63.86
C GLN A 292 -78.77 28.65 63.94
N LEU A 293 -78.94 27.42 63.43
CA LEU A 293 -80.20 26.70 63.51
C LEU A 293 -80.61 26.44 64.96
N ALA A 294 -79.69 25.97 65.80
CA ALA A 294 -79.95 25.77 67.23
C ALA A 294 -80.37 27.07 67.93
N ALA A 295 -79.69 28.18 67.64
CA ALA A 295 -80.03 29.50 68.16
C ALA A 295 -81.41 29.97 67.67
N THR A 296 -81.75 29.78 66.39
CA THR A 296 -83.08 30.13 65.87
C THR A 296 -84.18 29.28 66.48
N THR A 297 -83.95 27.98 66.67
CA THR A 297 -84.89 27.08 67.34
C THR A 297 -85.11 27.51 68.79
N ALA A 298 -84.04 27.84 69.53
CA ALA A 298 -84.15 28.34 70.90
C ALA A 298 -84.91 29.69 70.99
N ARG A 299 -84.73 30.59 70.01
CA ARG A 299 -85.51 31.83 69.92
C ARG A 299 -86.98 31.54 69.63
N ALA A 300 -87.28 30.58 68.76
CA ALA A 300 -88.65 30.20 68.45
C ALA A 300 -89.37 29.59 69.67
N THR A 301 -88.72 28.68 70.40
CA THR A 301 -89.29 28.10 71.63
C THR A 301 -89.48 29.15 72.73
N ALA A 302 -88.52 30.06 72.90
CA ALA A 302 -88.66 31.18 73.84
C ALA A 302 -89.82 32.11 73.45
N ALA A 303 -89.98 32.42 72.16
CA ALA A 303 -91.09 33.23 71.66
C ALA A 303 -92.45 32.52 71.85
N GLU A 304 -92.52 31.21 71.64
CA GLU A 304 -93.71 30.41 71.89
C GLU A 304 -94.09 30.44 73.38
N HIS A 305 -93.12 30.23 74.28
CA HIS A 305 -93.37 30.36 75.72
C HIS A 305 -93.82 31.76 76.11
N ALA A 306 -93.20 32.82 75.58
CA ALA A 306 -93.64 34.20 75.84
C ALA A 306 -95.07 34.43 75.37
N ALA A 307 -95.45 33.89 74.20
CA ALA A 307 -96.82 33.97 73.68
C ALA A 307 -97.82 33.20 74.56
N GLN A 308 -97.45 32.03 75.07
CA GLN A 308 -98.27 31.25 76.01
C GLN A 308 -98.47 32.01 77.33
N THR A 309 -97.40 32.59 77.89
CA THR A 309 -97.47 33.42 79.10
C THR A 309 -98.37 34.64 78.88
N ALA A 310 -98.18 35.39 77.80
CA ALA A 310 -99.02 36.54 77.47
C ALA A 310 -100.49 36.15 77.27
N ALA A 311 -100.76 34.98 76.68
CA ALA A 311 -102.13 34.47 76.54
C ALA A 311 -102.76 34.11 77.90
N ALA A 312 -101.97 33.51 78.81
CA ALA A 312 -102.41 33.20 80.17
C ALA A 312 -102.69 34.48 80.97
N GLU A 313 -101.80 35.48 80.93
CA GLU A 313 -101.99 36.78 81.55
C GLU A 313 -103.24 37.49 81.01
N ARG A 314 -103.42 37.50 79.68
CA ARG A 314 -104.63 38.05 79.05
C ARG A 314 -105.90 37.34 79.52
N ASN A 315 -105.88 36.02 79.66
CA ASN A 315 -107.03 35.26 80.14
C ASN A 315 -107.31 35.54 81.63
N ALA A 316 -106.27 35.64 82.46
CA ALA A 316 -106.39 36.04 83.86
C ALA A 316 -106.99 37.46 83.99
N ALA A 317 -106.46 38.44 83.25
CA ALA A 317 -107.00 39.79 83.21
C ALA A 317 -108.47 39.81 82.73
N ARG A 318 -108.84 38.96 81.78
CA ARG A 318 -110.24 38.84 81.33
C ARG A 318 -111.16 38.24 82.41
N ALA A 319 -110.66 37.29 83.20
CA ALA A 319 -111.39 36.72 84.33
C ALA A 319 -111.57 37.77 85.45
N GLU A 320 -110.51 38.49 85.82
CA GLU A 320 -110.57 39.62 86.75
C GLU A 320 -111.57 40.69 86.29
N LEU A 321 -111.57 41.03 85.00
CA LEU A 321 -112.50 42.01 84.44
C LEU A 321 -113.95 41.50 84.47
N THR A 322 -114.17 40.18 84.37
CA THR A 322 -115.49 39.57 84.54
C THR A 322 -115.94 39.66 86.00
N ASP A 323 -115.06 39.30 86.95
CA ASP A 323 -115.33 39.41 88.39
C ASP A 323 -115.64 40.86 88.80
N VAL A 324 -114.85 41.83 88.35
CA VAL A 324 -115.11 43.27 88.60
C VAL A 324 -116.46 43.71 88.02
N ARG A 325 -116.87 43.19 86.85
CA ARG A 325 -118.21 43.48 86.29
C ARG A 325 -119.32 42.89 87.14
N GLU A 326 -119.15 41.67 87.65
CA GLU A 326 -120.11 41.03 88.56
C GLU A 326 -120.21 41.79 89.89
N GLN A 327 -119.07 42.18 90.48
CA GLN A 327 -119.02 43.04 91.65
C GLN A 327 -119.74 44.38 91.40
N LEU A 328 -119.49 45.03 90.25
CA LEU A 328 -120.16 46.28 89.90
C LEU A 328 -121.68 46.10 89.72
N ALA A 329 -122.11 44.99 89.12
CA ALA A 329 -123.52 44.65 88.98
C ALA A 329 -124.17 44.42 90.35
N ALA A 330 -123.50 43.71 91.27
CA ALA A 330 -123.95 43.51 92.65
C ALA A 330 -124.05 44.84 93.42
N ILE A 331 -123.03 45.69 93.35
CA ILE A 331 -123.05 47.04 93.96
C ILE A 331 -124.19 47.89 93.37
N THR A 332 -124.44 47.79 92.07
CA THR A 332 -125.53 48.51 91.41
C THR A 332 -126.89 48.02 91.91
N ALA A 333 -127.08 46.71 92.04
CA ALA A 333 -128.30 46.12 92.60
C ALA A 333 -128.50 46.51 94.06
N ASP A 334 -127.45 46.48 94.88
CA ASP A 334 -127.49 46.89 96.29
C ASP A 334 -127.83 48.38 96.45
N ARG A 335 -127.23 49.23 95.61
CA ARG A 335 -127.59 50.66 95.53
C ARG A 335 -129.05 50.85 95.19
N ASP A 336 -129.58 50.14 94.20
CA ASP A 336 -130.96 50.28 93.76
C ASP A 336 -131.94 49.75 94.82
N ALA A 337 -131.60 48.66 95.51
CA ALA A 337 -132.34 48.17 96.67
C ALA A 337 -132.35 49.19 97.82
N THR A 338 -131.20 49.78 98.13
CA THR A 338 -131.07 50.85 99.14
C THR A 338 -131.91 52.07 98.77
N ARG A 339 -131.96 52.43 97.48
CA ARG A 339 -132.76 53.55 96.97
C ARG A 339 -134.26 53.29 97.04
N ALA A 340 -134.68 52.05 96.76
CA ALA A 340 -136.06 51.61 96.95
C ALA A 340 -136.45 51.66 98.45
N ALA A 341 -135.61 51.11 99.33
CA ALA A 341 -135.83 51.16 100.78
C ALA A 341 -135.89 52.61 101.32
N LEU A 342 -135.06 53.52 100.79
CA LEU A 342 -135.14 54.94 101.14
C LEU A 342 -136.47 55.57 100.70
N THR A 343 -136.94 55.24 99.49
CA THR A 343 -138.22 55.74 98.97
C THR A 343 -139.41 55.23 99.80
N GLU A 344 -139.38 53.96 100.21
CA GLU A 344 -140.36 53.38 101.13
C GLU A 344 -140.33 54.07 102.50
N ALA A 345 -139.14 54.29 103.07
CA ALA A 345 -138.98 54.98 104.35
C ALA A 345 -139.47 56.44 104.28
N GLU A 346 -139.20 57.16 103.19
CA GLU A 346 -139.73 58.52 102.97
C GLU A 346 -141.25 58.54 102.84
N THR A 347 -141.84 57.55 102.18
CA THR A 347 -143.28 57.39 102.04
C THR A 347 -143.93 57.10 103.40
N ALA A 348 -143.34 56.17 104.17
CA ALA A 348 -143.76 55.86 105.53
C ALA A 348 -143.67 57.10 106.45
N ARG A 349 -142.59 57.89 106.34
CA ARG A 349 -142.46 59.16 107.08
C ARG A 349 -143.57 60.16 106.72
N ARG A 350 -143.85 60.35 105.43
CA ARG A 350 -144.94 61.25 104.98
C ARG A 350 -146.31 60.79 105.48
N GLN A 351 -146.55 59.47 105.50
CA GLN A 351 -147.76 58.89 106.05
C GLN A 351 -147.86 59.17 107.56
N ALA A 352 -146.81 58.89 108.33
CA ALA A 352 -146.78 59.17 109.76
C ALA A 352 -146.97 60.67 110.09
N GLU A 353 -146.42 61.58 109.28
CA GLU A 353 -146.66 63.03 109.43
C GLU A 353 -148.11 63.42 109.11
N ALA A 354 -148.75 62.77 108.13
CA ALA A 354 -150.15 62.98 107.81
C ALA A 354 -151.06 62.47 108.93
N ASP A 355 -150.78 61.29 109.47
CA ASP A 355 -151.48 60.70 110.61
C ASP A 355 -151.34 61.59 111.86
N LEU A 356 -150.12 62.08 112.14
CA LEU A 356 -149.89 63.02 113.25
C LEU A 356 -150.65 64.35 113.07
N ARG A 357 -150.77 64.85 111.84
CA ARG A 357 -151.60 66.03 111.55
C ARG A 357 -153.09 65.76 111.78
N ALA A 358 -153.58 64.59 111.37
CA ALA A 358 -154.96 64.17 111.61
C ALA A 358 -155.26 64.04 113.11
N GLU A 359 -154.38 63.39 113.88
CA GLU A 359 -154.50 63.26 115.33
C GLU A 359 -154.49 64.62 116.05
N ARG A 360 -153.63 65.55 115.65
CA ARG A 360 -153.60 66.92 116.20
C ARG A 360 -154.90 67.68 115.90
N ALA A 361 -155.46 67.51 114.72
CA ALA A 361 -156.74 68.12 114.35
C ALA A 361 -157.89 67.54 115.19
N ALA A 362 -157.92 66.21 115.37
CA ALA A 362 -158.90 65.53 116.23
C ALA A 362 -158.81 66.04 117.68
N LEU A 363 -157.59 66.12 118.24
CA LEU A 363 -157.36 66.62 119.59
C LEU A 363 -157.83 68.09 119.77
N ALA A 364 -157.63 68.94 118.75
CA ALA A 364 -158.10 70.33 118.78
C ALA A 364 -159.63 70.45 118.73
N ASP A 365 -160.31 69.54 118.03
CA ASP A 365 -161.78 69.42 118.05
C ASP A 365 -162.29 68.95 119.42
N THR A 366 -161.66 67.92 120.00
CA THR A 366 -162.01 67.45 121.35
C THR A 366 -161.86 68.56 122.39
N ARG A 367 -160.79 69.37 122.28
CA ARG A 367 -160.56 70.49 123.20
C ARG A 367 -161.65 71.56 123.10
N ARG A 368 -162.08 71.89 121.87
CA ARG A 368 -163.21 72.80 121.62
C ARG A 368 -164.52 72.26 122.21
N GLN A 369 -164.79 70.96 122.07
CA GLN A 369 -165.96 70.33 122.70
C GLN A 369 -165.94 70.43 124.23
N VAL A 370 -164.78 70.21 124.86
CA VAL A 370 -164.63 70.34 126.32
C VAL A 370 -164.86 71.78 126.79
N ASP A 371 -164.31 72.77 126.08
CA ASP A 371 -164.50 74.18 126.42
C ASP A 371 -165.98 74.61 126.29
N GLN A 372 -166.68 74.08 125.28
CA GLN A 372 -168.11 74.29 125.08
C GLN A 372 -168.94 73.67 126.22
N LEU A 373 -168.66 72.42 126.61
CA LEU A 373 -169.29 71.76 127.75
C LEU A 373 -169.08 72.54 129.06
N HIS A 374 -167.89 73.07 129.31
CA HIS A 374 -167.63 73.90 130.48
C HIS A 374 -168.43 75.22 130.48
N ALA A 375 -168.69 75.81 129.32
CA ALA A 375 -169.54 76.99 129.22
C ALA A 375 -171.01 76.66 129.51
N GLU A 376 -171.51 75.54 129.00
CA GLU A 376 -172.87 75.05 129.24
C GLU A 376 -173.12 74.73 130.73
N VAL A 377 -172.16 74.09 131.40
CA VAL A 377 -172.24 73.80 132.85
C VAL A 377 -172.32 75.09 133.68
N ARG A 378 -171.49 76.09 133.38
CA ARG A 378 -171.52 77.38 134.08
C ARG A 378 -172.86 78.11 133.89
N GLN A 379 -173.44 78.03 132.70
CA GLN A 379 -174.76 78.61 132.42
C GLN A 379 -175.85 77.92 133.24
N ALA A 380 -175.86 76.59 133.27
CA ALA A 380 -176.82 75.81 134.05
C ALA A 380 -176.73 76.07 135.57
N GLU A 381 -175.51 76.27 136.09
CA GLU A 381 -175.30 76.62 137.51
C GLU A 381 -175.84 78.01 137.87
N GLN A 382 -175.71 78.99 136.97
CA GLN A 382 -176.27 80.33 137.15
C GLN A 382 -177.80 80.31 137.14
N ASP A 383 -178.42 79.57 136.22
CA ASP A 383 -179.87 79.43 136.13
C ASP A 383 -180.44 78.76 137.41
N ALA A 384 -179.74 77.76 137.95
CA ALA A 384 -180.13 77.09 139.20
C ALA A 384 -180.04 78.00 140.44
N GLN A 385 -179.07 78.94 140.49
CA GLN A 385 -178.96 79.91 141.58
C GLN A 385 -180.10 80.94 141.53
N VAL A 386 -180.49 81.40 140.34
CA VAL A 386 -181.62 82.32 140.16
C VAL A 386 -182.92 81.67 140.62
N ALA A 387 -183.19 80.42 140.23
CA ALA A 387 -184.38 79.68 140.63
C ALA A 387 -184.50 79.49 142.16
N ARG A 388 -183.37 79.22 142.85
CA ARG A 388 -183.36 79.09 144.32
C ARG A 388 -183.65 80.42 145.03
N ALA A 389 -183.17 81.54 144.50
CA ALA A 389 -183.45 82.86 145.05
C ALA A 389 -184.90 83.32 144.83
N GLU A 390 -185.58 82.80 143.79
CA GLU A 390 -187.01 83.03 143.56
C GLU A 390 -187.88 82.16 144.46
N ALA A 391 -187.53 80.88 144.65
CA ALA A 391 -188.22 79.96 145.56
C ALA A 391 -188.23 80.48 147.01
N GLY A 392 -187.09 80.96 147.51
CA GLY A 392 -187.01 81.53 148.87
C GLY A 392 -187.83 82.81 149.07
N ARG A 393 -188.05 83.60 148.00
CA ARG A 393 -188.93 84.78 148.05
C ARG A 393 -190.41 84.40 148.14
N GLN A 394 -190.81 83.34 147.44
CA GLN A 394 -192.19 82.85 147.44
C GLN A 394 -192.58 82.25 148.80
N GLU A 395 -191.67 81.53 149.44
CA GLU A 395 -191.88 80.89 150.75
C GLU A 395 -192.07 81.93 151.88
N ALA A 396 -191.29 83.02 151.86
CA ALA A 396 -191.43 84.12 152.81
C ALA A 396 -192.79 84.85 152.70
N THR A 397 -193.32 85.00 151.48
CA THR A 397 -194.66 85.55 151.25
C THR A 397 -195.78 84.62 151.73
N ALA A 398 -195.60 83.31 151.64
CA ALA A 398 -196.58 82.33 152.11
C ALA A 398 -196.68 82.33 153.65
N SER A 399 -195.56 82.30 154.37
CA SER A 399 -195.58 82.36 155.85
C SER A 399 -196.22 83.64 156.39
N ALA A 400 -196.04 84.79 155.71
CA ALA A 400 -196.65 86.05 156.10
C ALA A 400 -198.19 86.07 155.88
N ALA A 401 -198.72 85.26 154.96
CA ALA A 401 -200.14 85.12 154.73
C ALA A 401 -200.81 84.25 155.81
N THR A 402 -200.17 83.16 156.21
CA THR A 402 -200.69 82.24 157.24
C THR A 402 -200.82 82.91 158.60
N THR A 403 -199.83 83.72 159.01
CA THR A 403 -199.89 84.45 160.29
C THR A 403 -200.97 85.54 160.33
N ARG A 404 -201.40 86.07 159.18
CA ARG A 404 -202.54 87.02 159.11
C ARG A 404 -203.89 86.31 159.20
N ALA A 405 -204.00 85.10 158.66
CA ALA A 405 -205.24 84.34 158.69
C ALA A 405 -205.60 83.92 160.13
N GLU A 406 -204.66 83.40 160.90
CA GLU A 406 -205.00 82.85 162.22
C GLU A 406 -205.25 83.93 163.28
N ARG A 407 -204.61 85.10 163.17
CA ARG A 407 -204.98 86.27 163.98
C ARG A 407 -206.41 86.73 163.72
N ALA A 408 -206.95 86.50 162.53
CA ALA A 408 -208.34 86.79 162.22
C ALA A 408 -209.29 85.76 162.84
N GLU A 409 -208.92 84.48 162.89
CA GLU A 409 -209.70 83.44 163.59
C GLU A 409 -209.77 83.68 165.10
N ALA A 410 -208.64 84.02 165.73
CA ALA A 410 -208.61 84.35 167.17
C ALA A 410 -209.41 85.62 167.53
N HIS A 411 -209.74 86.45 166.54
CA HIS A 411 -210.60 87.62 166.71
C HIS A 411 -212.09 87.26 166.55
N ALA A 412 -212.42 86.36 165.63
CA ALA A 412 -213.79 85.91 165.39
C ALA A 412 -214.36 85.14 166.59
N GLU A 413 -213.60 84.22 167.18
CA GLU A 413 -214.10 83.46 168.34
C GLU A 413 -214.33 84.34 169.57
N ARG A 414 -213.47 85.35 169.75
CA ARG A 414 -213.60 86.33 170.84
C ARG A 414 -214.89 87.16 170.73
N LEU A 415 -215.32 87.46 169.51
CA LEU A 415 -216.59 88.14 169.24
C LEU A 415 -217.80 87.22 169.44
N GLN A 416 -217.67 85.92 169.14
CA GLN A 416 -218.72 84.93 169.39
C GLN A 416 -218.99 84.75 170.90
N ALA A 417 -217.92 84.69 171.71
CA ALA A 417 -218.02 84.64 173.17
C ALA A 417 -218.69 85.89 173.78
N GLN A 418 -218.54 87.05 173.14
CA GLN A 418 -219.21 88.29 173.57
C GLN A 418 -220.69 88.32 173.20
N LEU A 419 -221.11 87.66 172.12
CA LEU A 419 -222.52 87.61 171.71
C LEU A 419 -223.36 86.67 172.57
N ASP A 420 -222.80 85.56 173.05
CA ASP A 420 -223.56 84.63 173.90
C ASP A 420 -223.67 85.12 175.35
N GLN A 421 -222.69 85.89 175.83
CA GLN A 421 -222.82 86.63 177.09
C GLN A 421 -223.93 87.70 177.04
N LEU A 422 -224.23 88.28 175.87
CA LEU A 422 -225.34 89.21 175.71
C LEU A 422 -226.73 88.54 175.67
N ARG A 423 -226.80 87.22 175.49
CA ARG A 423 -228.07 86.47 175.49
C ARG A 423 -228.53 85.98 176.87
N ALA A 424 -227.77 86.23 177.92
CA ALA A 424 -228.26 86.04 179.28
C ALA A 424 -229.36 87.03 179.72
N GLY A 425 -229.69 88.13 179.02
CA GLY A 425 -230.38 89.24 179.70
C GLY A 425 -231.43 90.02 178.93
N LYS A 426 -232.67 89.52 178.84
CA LYS A 426 -233.94 90.29 178.97
C LYS A 426 -235.18 89.37 178.87
N LYS A 427 -235.79 89.16 180.05
CA LYS A 427 -237.14 88.64 180.38
C LYS A 427 -237.46 87.16 180.16
#